data_AF-A0A087W1W9-F1
#
_entry.id   AF-A0A087W1W9-F1
#
_cell.length_a   1.000
_cell.length_b   1.000
_cell.length_c   1.000
_cell.angle_alpha   90.00
_cell.angle_beta   90.00
_cell.angle_gamma   90.00
#
_symmetry.space_group_name_H-M   'P 1'
#
loop_
_entity.id
_entity.type
_entity.pdbx_description
1 polymer ?
#
loop_
_entity_poly.entity_id
_entity_poly.type
_entity_poly.pdbx_seq_one_letter_code
_entity_poly.pdbx_strand_id
1 'polypeptide(L)'
;MKLRGTEAFVKTIEDATLAQNEFLAHSGSRVGAFLEPTSLLQQRPTVLFRRGSHLLLANMTAASEDAIIRRKLLVEGESGLDDRRFGILLKDYLRWATSDETPEANDAACQTILEKILQCENAMEQALLIQLMNMEQSNRYSELLEEIETARIDITNQRERLKTARVIRKNRQEYHNLAKIVQEYPERQESLRKLQKMRTELNNLENTNRMYDERISLRKKQFHLFLVALRDLQKLVEQDDPIVDLDSQKNASVDEAMDTS
;
A
#
# COMPACT_ATOMS: atom_id res chain seq x y z
N MET A 1 19.41 26.13 17.24
CA MET A 1 20.27 24.92 17.09
C MET A 1 19.42 23.63 17.21
N LYS A 2 18.41 23.43 16.34
CA LYS A 2 17.48 22.27 16.43
C LYS A 2 16.86 21.78 15.11
N LEU A 3 17.31 22.28 13.95
CA LEU A 3 16.77 21.91 12.63
C LEU A 3 17.67 20.99 11.79
N ARG A 4 18.88 20.64 12.25
CA ARG A 4 19.79 19.75 11.49
C ARG A 4 19.53 18.25 11.68
N GLY A 5 18.71 17.86 12.65
CA GLY A 5 18.48 16.44 12.98
C GLY A 5 17.47 15.74 12.08
N THR A 6 16.50 16.47 11.52
CA THR A 6 15.42 15.90 10.71
C THR A 6 15.84 15.66 9.27
N GLU A 7 16.64 16.54 8.69
CA GLU A 7 17.19 16.37 7.33
C GLU A 7 18.18 15.20 7.25
N ALA A 8 19.00 15.00 8.30
CA ALA A 8 19.92 13.86 8.36
C ALA A 8 19.17 12.51 8.42
N PHE A 9 18.04 12.46 9.12
CA PHE A 9 17.24 11.24 9.24
C PHE A 9 16.51 10.87 7.95
N VAL A 10 15.96 11.87 7.24
CA VAL A 10 15.32 11.66 5.93
C VAL A 10 16.33 11.20 4.89
N LYS A 11 17.53 11.82 4.87
CA LYS A 11 18.59 11.44 3.93
C LYS A 11 19.11 10.01 4.18
N THR A 12 19.22 9.61 5.45
CA THR A 12 19.61 8.23 5.82
C THR A 12 18.58 7.19 5.36
N ILE A 13 17.29 7.54 5.35
CA ILE A 13 16.22 6.65 4.87
C ILE A 13 16.23 6.57 3.33
N GLU A 14 16.42 7.69 2.64
CA GLU A 14 16.53 7.71 1.17
C GLU A 14 17.75 6.90 0.68
N ASP A 15 18.92 7.06 1.33
CA ASP A 15 20.13 6.31 1.01
C ASP A 15 19.99 4.80 1.29
N ALA A 16 19.25 4.42 2.35
CA ALA A 16 18.96 3.01 2.65
C ALA A 16 18.01 2.38 1.60
N THR A 17 17.05 3.15 1.07
CA THR A 17 16.16 2.67 0.01
C THR A 17 16.83 2.54 -1.34
N LEU A 18 17.84 3.38 -1.63
CA LEU A 18 18.65 3.28 -2.86
C LEU A 18 19.56 2.04 -2.83
N ALA A 19 20.19 1.77 -1.68
CA ALA A 19 21.05 0.59 -1.50
C ALA A 19 20.27 -0.74 -1.59
N GLN A 20 18.99 -0.76 -1.17
CA GLN A 20 18.13 -1.94 -1.31
C GLN A 20 17.70 -2.20 -2.77
N ASN A 21 17.54 -1.15 -3.56
CA ASN A 21 17.18 -1.28 -4.99
C ASN A 21 18.38 -1.67 -5.86
N GLU A 22 19.60 -1.24 -5.52
CA GLU A 22 20.81 -1.69 -6.23
C GLU A 22 21.17 -3.17 -5.94
N PHE A 23 20.87 -3.67 -4.73
CA PHE A 23 21.10 -5.08 -4.37
C PHE A 23 20.19 -6.05 -5.14
N LEU A 24 18.97 -5.63 -5.50
CA LEU A 24 18.03 -6.44 -6.29
C LEU A 24 18.34 -6.45 -7.79
N ALA A 25 19.12 -5.48 -8.29
CA ALA A 25 19.48 -5.38 -9.71
C ALA A 25 20.66 -6.29 -10.11
N HIS A 26 21.41 -6.85 -9.15
CA HIS A 26 22.63 -7.63 -9.43
C HIS A 26 22.52 -9.15 -9.18
N SER A 27 21.36 -9.65 -8.73
CA SER A 27 21.14 -11.09 -8.51
C SER A 27 20.38 -11.81 -9.63
N GLY A 28 20.10 -11.15 -10.76
CA GLY A 28 19.25 -11.67 -11.84
C GLY A 28 19.99 -11.98 -13.14
N SER A 29 21.05 -12.79 -13.11
CA SER A 29 21.67 -13.31 -14.34
C SER A 29 21.93 -14.80 -14.22
N ARG A 30 21.00 -15.60 -14.75
CA ARG A 30 21.28 -16.96 -15.23
C ARG A 30 20.17 -17.49 -16.14
N VAL A 31 20.48 -17.46 -17.44
CA VAL A 31 20.35 -18.53 -18.44
C VAL A 31 19.01 -19.24 -18.57
N GLY A 32 18.48 -19.21 -19.80
CA GLY A 32 17.16 -19.67 -20.16
C GLY A 32 16.93 -21.16 -20.10
N ALA A 33 15.65 -21.51 -20.14
CA ALA A 33 15.17 -22.76 -20.69
C ALA A 33 13.66 -22.62 -20.99
N PHE A 34 13.34 -22.91 -22.25
CA PHE A 34 12.16 -23.65 -22.67
C PHE A 34 10.78 -22.96 -22.61
N LEU A 35 10.31 -22.63 -23.81
CA LEU A 35 8.91 -22.38 -24.17
C LEU A 35 8.07 -23.65 -23.96
N GLU A 36 6.95 -23.53 -23.24
CA GLU A 36 5.68 -24.17 -23.61
C GLU A 36 4.51 -23.23 -23.31
N PRO A 37 3.52 -23.10 -24.20
CA PRO A 37 2.34 -22.28 -23.98
C PRO A 37 1.16 -23.10 -23.45
N THR A 38 0.13 -22.37 -22.99
CA THR A 38 -1.25 -22.78 -22.64
C THR A 38 -1.56 -23.17 -21.20
N SER A 39 -2.37 -22.32 -20.53
CA SER A 39 -3.76 -22.64 -20.15
C SER A 39 -4.27 -21.73 -19.03
N LEU A 40 -4.91 -20.60 -19.36
CA LEU A 40 -5.83 -19.93 -18.41
C LEU A 40 -6.97 -19.24 -19.17
N LEU A 41 -8.02 -20.01 -19.46
CA LEU A 41 -9.37 -19.49 -19.58
C LEU A 41 -10.18 -19.99 -18.39
N GLN A 42 -10.90 -19.06 -17.80
CA GLN A 42 -11.46 -19.07 -16.47
C GLN A 42 -12.84 -19.73 -16.43
N GLN A 43 -13.00 -20.66 -15.48
CA GLN A 43 -14.19 -21.00 -14.68
C GLN A 43 -15.61 -20.96 -15.30
N ARG A 44 -16.31 -22.11 -15.25
CA ARG A 44 -17.69 -22.22 -14.68
C ARG A 44 -17.94 -23.63 -14.11
N PRO A 45 -18.70 -23.79 -13.02
CA PRO A 45 -19.15 -25.08 -12.53
C PRO A 45 -20.45 -25.49 -13.24
N THR A 46 -20.50 -26.67 -13.83
CA THR A 46 -21.77 -27.26 -14.29
C THR A 46 -21.76 -28.77 -14.06
N VAL A 47 -22.60 -29.16 -13.10
CA VAL A 47 -23.24 -30.45 -12.85
C VAL A 47 -22.82 -31.60 -13.78
N LEU A 48 -22.17 -32.61 -13.18
CA LEU A 48 -21.82 -33.89 -13.81
C LEU A 48 -23.09 -34.64 -14.26
N PHE A 49 -23.36 -34.65 -15.57
CA PHE A 49 -24.22 -35.66 -16.20
C PHE A 49 -23.35 -36.66 -16.96
N ARG A 50 -23.57 -37.92 -16.61
CA ARG A 50 -22.83 -39.12 -17.01
C ARG A 50 -22.93 -39.36 -18.52
N ARG A 51 -21.86 -39.09 -19.28
CA ARG A 51 -21.67 -39.59 -20.66
C ARG A 51 -20.19 -39.69 -21.05
N GLY A 52 -19.40 -40.36 -20.20
CA GLY A 52 -17.98 -40.65 -20.45
C GLY A 52 -17.82 -42.02 -21.10
N SER A 53 -17.69 -42.05 -22.43
CA SER A 53 -17.06 -43.16 -23.16
C SER A 53 -16.93 -42.86 -24.67
N HIS A 54 -17.89 -42.15 -25.27
CA HIS A 54 -17.84 -41.85 -26.71
C HIS A 54 -16.98 -40.63 -27.09
N LEU A 55 -16.78 -39.68 -26.17
CA LEU A 55 -16.06 -38.44 -26.42
C LEU A 55 -14.52 -38.61 -26.40
N LEU A 56 -14.03 -39.60 -25.65
CA LEU A 56 -12.59 -39.90 -25.54
C LEU A 56 -12.04 -40.56 -26.81
N LEU A 57 -12.82 -41.43 -27.46
CA LEU A 57 -12.42 -42.07 -28.71
C LEU A 57 -12.33 -41.03 -29.84
N ALA A 58 -13.31 -40.12 -29.93
CA ALA A 58 -13.34 -39.05 -30.92
C ALA A 58 -12.18 -38.06 -30.76
N ASN A 59 -11.78 -37.71 -29.52
CA ASN A 59 -10.63 -36.84 -29.28
C ASN A 59 -9.29 -37.53 -29.62
N MET A 60 -9.17 -38.85 -29.40
CA MET A 60 -7.95 -39.60 -29.74
C MET A 60 -7.82 -39.82 -31.26
N THR A 61 -8.92 -40.08 -31.96
CA THR A 61 -8.94 -40.17 -33.43
C THR A 61 -8.71 -38.82 -34.08
N ALA A 62 -9.30 -37.73 -33.56
CA ALA A 62 -9.08 -36.37 -34.05
C ALA A 62 -7.64 -35.89 -33.81
N ALA A 63 -7.04 -36.21 -32.66
CA ALA A 63 -5.62 -35.91 -32.40
C ALA A 63 -4.68 -36.69 -33.34
N SER A 64 -5.05 -37.92 -33.69
CA SER A 64 -4.34 -38.77 -34.66
C SER A 64 -4.53 -38.27 -36.10
N GLU A 65 -5.75 -37.90 -36.49
CA GLU A 65 -6.06 -37.30 -37.79
C GLU A 65 -5.35 -35.95 -37.95
N ASP A 66 -5.39 -35.07 -36.96
CA ASP A 66 -4.65 -33.81 -36.98
C ASP A 66 -3.13 -34.06 -37.05
N ALA A 67 -2.61 -35.11 -36.40
CA ALA A 67 -1.20 -35.47 -36.52
C ALA A 67 -0.86 -36.01 -37.92
N ILE A 68 -1.77 -36.77 -38.55
CA ILE A 68 -1.64 -37.25 -39.93
C ILE A 68 -1.75 -36.08 -40.92
N ILE A 69 -2.70 -35.17 -40.72
CA ILE A 69 -2.89 -33.96 -41.53
C ILE A 69 -1.67 -33.05 -41.40
N ARG A 70 -1.19 -32.78 -40.17
CA ARG A 70 0.06 -32.02 -39.96
C ARG A 70 1.26 -32.69 -40.62
N ARG A 71 1.42 -34.01 -40.46
CA ARG A 71 2.52 -34.75 -41.10
C ARG A 71 2.40 -34.69 -42.62
N LYS A 72 1.21 -34.84 -43.18
CA LYS A 72 0.96 -34.77 -44.63
C LYS A 72 1.17 -33.36 -45.17
N LEU A 73 0.76 -32.33 -44.44
CA LEU A 73 1.00 -30.93 -44.79
C LEU A 73 2.49 -30.55 -44.73
N LEU A 74 3.24 -31.14 -43.77
CA LEU A 74 4.68 -30.90 -43.61
C LEU A 74 5.55 -31.71 -44.58
N VAL A 75 5.10 -32.90 -45.00
CA VAL A 75 5.83 -33.81 -45.92
C VAL A 75 5.42 -33.58 -47.38
N GLU A 76 4.12 -33.44 -47.63
CA GLU A 76 3.51 -33.16 -48.95
C GLU A 76 3.00 -31.71 -49.02
N GLY A 77 3.66 -30.76 -48.35
CA GLY A 77 3.40 -29.34 -48.59
C GLY A 77 3.42 -29.02 -50.10
N GLU A 78 3.03 -27.81 -50.48
CA GLU A 78 2.85 -27.36 -51.88
C GLU A 78 3.87 -27.91 -52.90
N SER A 79 5.12 -28.12 -52.46
CA SER A 79 6.20 -28.89 -53.12
C SER A 79 5.81 -30.22 -53.78
N GLY A 80 4.82 -30.98 -53.28
CA GLY A 80 4.40 -32.26 -53.86
C GLY A 80 3.61 -32.10 -55.18
N LEU A 81 2.99 -30.93 -55.38
CA LEU A 81 2.31 -30.60 -56.64
C LEU A 81 3.32 -30.21 -57.72
N ASP A 82 4.40 -29.53 -57.34
CA ASP A 82 5.43 -29.11 -58.27
C ASP A 82 6.28 -30.29 -58.76
N ASP A 83 6.63 -31.25 -57.90
CA ASP A 83 7.32 -32.49 -58.31
C ASP A 83 6.52 -33.27 -59.38
N ARG A 84 5.18 -33.31 -59.22
CA ARG A 84 4.28 -33.89 -60.23
C ARG A 84 4.25 -33.07 -61.53
N ARG A 85 4.26 -31.73 -61.46
CA ARG A 85 4.31 -30.85 -62.64
C ARG A 85 5.60 -31.04 -63.41
N PHE A 86 6.75 -31.08 -62.72
CA PHE A 86 8.05 -31.35 -63.32
C PHE A 86 8.12 -32.76 -63.94
N GLY A 87 7.57 -33.77 -63.26
CA GLY A 87 7.48 -35.12 -63.82
C GLY A 87 6.66 -35.20 -65.11
N ILE A 88 5.56 -34.46 -65.21
CA ILE A 88 4.75 -34.38 -66.44
C ILE A 88 5.49 -33.62 -67.54
N LEU A 89 6.07 -32.47 -67.21
CA LEU A 89 6.86 -31.66 -68.14
C LEU A 89 8.01 -32.47 -68.74
N LEU A 90 8.75 -33.20 -67.90
CA LEU A 90 9.85 -34.07 -68.32
C LEU A 90 9.37 -35.19 -69.25
N LYS A 91 8.23 -35.83 -68.93
CA LYS A 91 7.63 -36.87 -69.78
C LYS A 91 7.22 -36.32 -71.14
N ASP A 92 6.60 -35.13 -71.16
CA ASP A 92 6.17 -34.49 -72.41
C ASP A 92 7.37 -34.02 -73.25
N TYR A 93 8.42 -33.51 -72.62
CA TYR A 93 9.69 -33.18 -73.28
C TYR A 93 10.37 -34.40 -73.89
N LEU A 94 10.50 -35.50 -73.14
CA LEU A 94 11.10 -36.74 -73.64
C LEU A 94 10.29 -37.34 -74.79
N ARG A 95 8.96 -37.26 -74.72
CA ARG A 95 8.09 -37.67 -75.83
C ARG A 95 8.36 -36.81 -77.05
N TRP A 96 8.31 -35.48 -76.91
CA TRP A 96 8.55 -34.54 -78.01
C TRP A 96 9.94 -34.74 -78.65
N ALA A 97 10.98 -34.98 -77.85
CA ALA A 97 12.35 -35.20 -78.33
C ALA A 97 12.56 -36.53 -79.06
N THR A 98 11.65 -37.50 -78.92
CA THR A 98 11.72 -38.83 -79.57
C THR A 98 10.67 -39.05 -80.66
N SER A 99 9.71 -38.14 -80.80
CA SER A 99 8.69 -38.18 -81.84
C SER A 99 9.24 -37.73 -83.20
N ASP A 100 8.99 -38.54 -84.22
CA ASP A 100 9.27 -38.23 -85.64
C ASP A 100 7.95 -37.81 -86.33
N GLU A 101 7.27 -36.82 -85.74
CA GLU A 101 5.96 -36.31 -86.19
C GLU A 101 6.11 -35.19 -87.23
N THR A 102 5.00 -34.80 -87.86
CA THR A 102 4.98 -33.70 -88.84
C THR A 102 5.45 -32.39 -88.20
N PRO A 103 6.04 -31.46 -88.98
CA PRO A 103 6.58 -30.21 -88.44
C PRO A 103 5.52 -29.36 -87.70
N GLU A 104 4.25 -29.42 -88.12
CA GLU A 104 3.14 -28.73 -87.46
C GLU A 104 2.77 -29.34 -86.10
N ALA A 105 2.81 -30.68 -85.96
CA ALA A 105 2.56 -31.36 -84.70
C ALA A 105 3.70 -31.13 -83.70
N ASN A 106 4.95 -31.10 -84.20
CA ASN A 106 6.12 -30.76 -83.40
C ASN A 106 6.07 -29.33 -82.85
N ASP A 107 5.60 -28.35 -83.63
CA ASP A 107 5.46 -26.96 -83.18
C ASP A 107 4.36 -26.82 -82.10
N ALA A 108 3.22 -27.49 -82.27
CA ALA A 108 2.16 -27.52 -81.26
C ALA A 108 2.62 -28.17 -79.94
N ALA A 109 3.44 -29.22 -80.02
CA ALA A 109 4.05 -29.85 -78.86
C ALA A 109 5.10 -28.95 -78.17
N CYS A 110 5.92 -28.21 -78.94
CA CYS A 110 6.81 -27.17 -78.41
C CYS A 110 6.05 -26.11 -77.61
N GLN A 111 4.96 -25.57 -78.18
CA GLN A 111 4.14 -24.55 -77.53
C GLN A 111 3.53 -25.06 -76.23
N THR A 112 3.04 -26.30 -76.22
CA THR A 112 2.49 -26.94 -75.01
C THR A 112 3.55 -27.11 -73.91
N ILE A 113 4.79 -27.46 -74.29
CA ILE A 113 5.91 -27.56 -73.34
C ILE A 113 6.27 -26.18 -72.78
N LEU A 114 6.32 -25.16 -73.64
CA LEU A 114 6.59 -23.78 -73.24
C LEU A 114 5.54 -23.25 -72.25
N GLU A 115 4.26 -23.49 -72.50
CA GLU A 115 3.17 -23.13 -71.59
C GLU A 115 3.32 -23.80 -70.21
N LYS A 116 3.74 -25.07 -70.18
CA LYS A 116 3.98 -25.78 -68.92
C LYS A 116 5.19 -25.26 -68.15
N ILE A 117 6.25 -24.84 -68.86
CA ILE A 117 7.41 -24.17 -68.24
C ILE A 117 6.95 -22.86 -67.58
N LEU A 118 6.19 -22.03 -68.30
CA LEU A 118 5.66 -20.77 -67.77
C LEU A 118 4.78 -20.99 -66.53
N GLN A 119 3.97 -22.04 -66.50
CA GLN A 119 3.17 -22.41 -65.32
C GLN A 119 4.06 -22.79 -64.12
N CYS A 120 5.17 -23.49 -64.35
CA CYS A 120 6.12 -23.84 -63.29
C CYS A 120 6.85 -22.59 -62.76
N GLU A 121 7.26 -21.67 -63.64
CA GLU A 121 7.90 -20.40 -63.26
C GLU A 121 6.96 -19.54 -62.41
N ASN A 122 5.70 -19.38 -62.84
CA ASN A 122 4.70 -18.62 -62.08
C ASN A 122 4.41 -19.27 -60.72
N ALA A 123 4.34 -20.60 -60.64
CA ALA A 123 4.17 -21.30 -59.37
C ALA A 123 5.36 -21.06 -58.41
N MET A 124 6.59 -21.07 -58.93
CA MET A 124 7.78 -20.77 -58.15
C MET A 124 7.78 -19.32 -57.63
N GLU A 125 7.39 -18.35 -58.47
CA GLU A 125 7.28 -16.94 -58.08
C GLU A 125 6.22 -16.74 -56.99
N GLN A 126 5.06 -17.41 -57.13
CA GLN A 126 4.00 -17.40 -56.11
C GLN A 126 4.49 -17.98 -54.78
N ALA A 127 5.20 -19.10 -54.80
CA ALA A 127 5.77 -19.71 -53.59
C ALA A 127 6.76 -18.77 -52.90
N LEU A 128 7.62 -18.08 -53.66
CA LEU A 128 8.54 -17.09 -53.12
C LEU A 128 7.80 -15.90 -52.47
N LEU A 129 6.77 -15.38 -53.13
CA LEU A 129 5.98 -14.27 -52.59
C LEU A 129 5.25 -14.65 -51.30
N ILE A 130 4.67 -15.84 -51.26
CA ILE A 130 4.02 -16.39 -50.05
C ILE A 130 5.04 -16.54 -48.93
N GLN A 131 6.23 -17.06 -49.22
CA GLN A 131 7.30 -17.19 -48.23
C GLN A 131 7.69 -15.82 -47.66
N LEU A 132 7.86 -14.81 -48.51
CA LEU A 132 8.25 -13.46 -48.10
C LEU A 132 7.15 -12.81 -47.25
N MET A 133 5.89 -12.94 -47.66
CA MET A 133 4.73 -12.51 -46.89
C MET A 133 4.67 -13.21 -45.52
N ASN A 134 4.90 -14.52 -45.46
CA ASN A 134 4.87 -15.28 -44.21
C ASN A 134 5.99 -14.86 -43.26
N MET A 135 7.18 -14.58 -43.78
CA MET A 135 8.29 -14.03 -42.98
C MET A 135 7.93 -12.66 -42.40
N GLU A 136 7.36 -11.77 -43.21
CA GLU A 136 6.91 -10.45 -42.75
C GLU A 136 5.81 -10.57 -41.69
N GLN A 137 4.82 -11.44 -41.90
CA GLN A 137 3.77 -11.71 -40.92
C GLN A 137 4.33 -12.26 -39.61
N SER A 138 5.29 -13.19 -39.68
CA SER A 138 5.97 -13.74 -38.51
C SER A 138 6.66 -12.63 -37.69
N ASN A 139 7.34 -11.71 -38.36
CA ASN A 139 8.00 -10.58 -37.69
C ASN A 139 6.98 -9.66 -37.01
N ARG A 140 5.89 -9.29 -37.71
CA ARG A 140 4.81 -8.47 -37.14
C ARG A 140 4.15 -9.14 -35.93
N TYR A 141 3.98 -10.46 -35.94
CA TYR A 141 3.46 -11.17 -34.76
C TYR A 141 4.44 -11.17 -33.61
N SER A 142 5.75 -11.26 -33.87
CA SER A 142 6.78 -11.12 -32.84
C SER A 142 6.75 -9.73 -32.19
N GLU A 143 6.69 -8.68 -33.00
CA GLU A 143 6.58 -7.28 -32.52
C GLU A 143 5.30 -7.08 -31.68
N LEU A 144 4.16 -7.58 -32.17
CA LEU A 144 2.89 -7.51 -31.43
C LEU A 144 2.96 -8.26 -30.08
N LEU A 145 3.67 -9.39 -30.02
CA LEU A 145 3.87 -10.10 -28.77
C LEU A 145 4.72 -9.29 -27.78
N GLU A 146 5.77 -8.61 -28.24
CA GLU A 146 6.56 -7.70 -27.41
C GLU A 146 5.72 -6.53 -26.89
N GLU A 147 4.87 -5.92 -27.73
CA GLU A 147 3.93 -4.88 -27.32
C GLU A 147 2.94 -5.38 -26.26
N ILE A 148 2.43 -6.60 -26.39
CA ILE A 148 1.54 -7.21 -25.40
C ILE A 148 2.27 -7.40 -24.07
N GLU A 149 3.52 -7.87 -24.08
CA GLU A 149 4.29 -8.07 -22.85
C GLU A 149 4.68 -6.75 -22.18
N THR A 150 5.03 -5.72 -22.94
CA THR A 150 5.27 -4.37 -22.38
C THR A 150 3.99 -3.80 -21.76
N ALA A 151 2.84 -3.92 -22.43
CA ALA A 151 1.56 -3.50 -21.88
C ALA A 151 1.18 -4.27 -20.59
N ARG A 152 1.52 -5.57 -20.51
CA ARG A 152 1.31 -6.36 -19.29
C ARG A 152 2.14 -5.83 -18.13
N ILE A 153 3.42 -5.55 -18.37
CA ILE A 153 4.31 -4.96 -17.37
C ILE A 153 3.75 -3.61 -16.90
N ASP A 154 3.32 -2.75 -17.81
CA ASP A 154 2.71 -1.46 -17.47
C ASP A 154 1.46 -1.60 -16.62
N ILE A 155 0.56 -2.54 -16.94
CA ILE A 155 -0.61 -2.82 -16.12
C ILE A 155 -0.20 -3.24 -14.70
N THR A 156 0.82 -4.07 -14.54
CA THR A 156 1.30 -4.47 -13.21
C THR A 156 1.87 -3.28 -12.43
N ASN A 157 2.69 -2.45 -13.05
CA ASN A 157 3.23 -1.23 -12.45
C ASN A 157 2.13 -0.25 -12.03
N GLN A 158 1.12 -0.02 -12.88
CA GLN A 158 0.00 0.85 -12.56
C GLN A 158 -0.86 0.31 -11.41
N ARG A 159 -1.01 -1.01 -11.30
CA ARG A 159 -1.70 -1.64 -10.16
C ARG A 159 -0.95 -1.40 -8.85
N GLU A 160 0.37 -1.47 -8.85
CA GLU A 160 1.18 -1.19 -7.67
C GLU A 160 1.12 0.28 -7.27
N ARG A 161 1.26 1.20 -8.24
CA ARG A 161 1.07 2.64 -8.03
C ARG A 161 -0.31 2.97 -7.47
N LEU A 162 -1.35 2.25 -7.92
CA LEU A 162 -2.70 2.41 -7.39
C LEU A 162 -2.81 1.92 -5.93
N LYS A 163 -2.16 0.81 -5.58
CA LYS A 163 -2.13 0.30 -4.20
C LYS A 163 -1.46 1.33 -3.27
N THR A 164 -0.30 1.87 -3.65
CA THR A 164 0.40 2.88 -2.84
C THR A 164 -0.41 4.17 -2.72
N ALA A 165 -1.01 4.66 -3.80
CA ALA A 165 -1.89 5.83 -3.79
C ALA A 165 -3.11 5.66 -2.85
N ARG A 166 -3.70 4.46 -2.81
CA ARG A 166 -4.82 4.15 -1.88
C ARG A 166 -4.38 4.23 -0.41
N VAL A 167 -3.20 3.69 -0.08
CA VAL A 167 -2.64 3.77 1.26
C VAL A 167 -2.39 5.23 1.65
N ILE A 168 -1.75 6.01 0.78
CA ILE A 168 -1.49 7.44 1.03
C ILE A 168 -2.79 8.20 1.26
N ARG A 169 -3.83 7.93 0.45
CA ARG A 169 -5.15 8.55 0.63
C ARG A 169 -5.77 8.20 1.98
N LYS A 170 -5.70 6.93 2.39
CA LYS A 170 -6.22 6.48 3.69
C LYS A 170 -5.48 7.18 4.83
N ASN A 171 -4.15 7.19 4.79
CA ASN A 171 -3.33 7.85 5.81
C ASN A 171 -3.64 9.34 5.89
N ARG A 172 -3.79 10.03 4.73
CA ARG A 172 -4.16 11.45 4.69
C ARG A 172 -5.53 11.70 5.34
N GLN A 173 -6.50 10.82 5.15
CA GLN A 173 -7.80 10.92 5.80
C GLN A 173 -7.69 10.71 7.31
N GLU A 174 -6.91 9.72 7.77
CA GLU A 174 -6.66 9.47 9.19
C GLU A 174 -5.99 10.68 9.86
N TYR A 175 -4.98 11.27 9.21
CA TYR A 175 -4.34 12.50 9.69
C TYR A 175 -5.29 13.69 9.72
N HIS A 176 -6.15 13.85 8.70
CA HIS A 176 -7.14 14.91 8.69
C HIS A 176 -8.17 14.76 9.82
N ASN A 177 -8.64 13.54 10.07
CA ASN A 177 -9.55 13.24 11.17
C ASN A 177 -8.88 13.52 12.52
N LEU A 178 -7.63 13.08 12.71
CA LEU A 178 -6.88 13.34 13.93
C LEU A 178 -6.64 14.84 14.14
N ALA A 179 -6.30 15.57 13.09
CA ALA A 179 -6.11 17.02 13.14
C ALA A 179 -7.39 17.73 13.58
N LYS A 180 -8.56 17.28 13.08
CA LYS A 180 -9.87 17.82 13.50
C LYS A 180 -10.10 17.62 15.00
N ILE A 181 -9.82 16.42 15.52
CA ILE A 181 -9.94 16.13 16.96
C ILE A 181 -8.96 16.99 17.76
N VAL A 182 -7.71 17.14 17.31
CA VAL A 182 -6.70 17.97 17.98
C VAL A 182 -7.14 19.44 18.05
N GLN A 183 -7.83 19.94 17.03
CA GLN A 183 -8.32 21.32 16.98
C GLN A 183 -9.45 21.62 17.98
N GLU A 184 -10.15 20.59 18.48
CA GLU A 184 -11.16 20.76 19.54
C GLU A 184 -10.52 21.14 20.88
N TYR A 185 -9.24 20.80 21.07
CA TYR A 185 -8.50 21.16 22.28
C TYR A 185 -7.84 22.53 22.16
N PRO A 186 -7.77 23.31 23.27
CA PRO A 186 -7.11 24.60 23.26
C PRO A 186 -5.62 24.46 22.95
N GLU A 187 -5.04 25.53 22.40
CA GLU A 187 -3.64 25.53 22.04
C GLU A 187 -2.76 25.22 23.27
N ARG A 188 -1.76 24.35 23.07
CA ARG A 188 -0.85 23.92 24.14
C ARG A 188 -0.20 25.10 24.84
N GLN A 189 0.20 26.13 24.09
CA GLN A 189 0.87 27.30 24.65
C GLN A 189 -0.07 28.13 25.54
N GLU A 190 -1.34 28.28 25.14
CA GLU A 190 -2.33 28.96 25.96
C GLU A 190 -2.59 28.21 27.27
N SER A 191 -2.75 26.88 27.19
CA SER A 191 -2.93 26.01 28.36
C SER A 191 -1.75 26.10 29.33
N LEU A 192 -0.51 26.13 28.81
CA LEU A 192 0.70 26.31 29.61
C LEU A 192 0.75 27.69 30.29
N ARG A 193 0.35 28.76 29.61
CA ARG A 193 0.27 30.10 30.21
C ARG A 193 -0.74 30.15 31.35
N LYS A 194 -1.94 29.56 31.17
CA LYS A 194 -2.96 29.47 32.22
C LYS A 194 -2.44 28.70 33.42
N LEU A 195 -1.76 27.57 33.20
CA LEU A 195 -1.16 26.76 34.26
C LEU A 195 -0.09 27.56 35.03
N GLN A 196 0.78 28.28 34.33
CA GLN A 196 1.79 29.12 34.96
C GLN A 196 1.16 30.23 35.82
N LYS A 197 0.11 30.88 35.31
CA LYS A 197 -0.64 31.91 36.06
C LYS A 197 -1.26 31.34 37.33
N MET A 198 -1.99 30.23 37.24
CA MET A 198 -2.57 29.56 38.41
C MET A 198 -1.48 29.16 39.42
N ARG A 199 -0.33 28.66 38.95
CA ARG A 199 0.79 28.30 39.83
C ARG A 199 1.37 29.49 40.57
N THR A 200 1.46 30.65 39.92
CA THR A 200 1.89 31.89 40.60
C THR A 200 0.86 32.38 41.60
N GLU A 201 -0.43 32.32 41.28
CA GLU A 201 -1.51 32.69 42.19
C GLU A 201 -1.54 31.79 43.43
N LEU A 202 -1.37 30.48 43.25
CA LEU A 202 -1.32 29.51 44.34
C LEU A 202 -0.14 29.79 45.29
N ASN A 203 1.06 30.03 44.74
CA ASN A 203 2.23 30.39 45.54
C ASN A 203 2.01 31.71 46.31
N ASN A 204 1.40 32.72 45.67
CA ASN A 204 1.05 33.97 46.35
C ASN A 204 0.05 33.76 47.49
N LEU A 205 -0.98 32.92 47.28
CA LEU A 205 -1.93 32.56 48.33
C LEU A 205 -1.27 31.82 49.49
N GLU A 206 -0.38 30.88 49.19
CA GLU A 206 0.37 30.14 50.20
C GLU A 206 1.26 31.08 51.03
N ASN A 207 1.94 32.02 50.39
CA ASN A 207 2.77 33.03 51.07
C ASN A 207 1.93 33.96 51.96
N THR A 208 0.76 34.41 51.47
CA THR A 208 -0.14 35.26 52.27
C THR A 208 -0.73 34.50 53.44
N ASN A 209 -1.13 33.24 53.26
CA ASN A 209 -1.63 32.39 54.33
C ASN A 209 -0.55 32.19 55.41
N ARG A 210 0.68 31.86 55.01
CA ARG A 210 1.83 31.76 55.90
C ARG A 210 2.08 33.06 56.68
N MET A 211 2.01 34.21 56.01
CA MET A 211 2.16 35.51 56.66
C MET A 211 1.06 35.75 57.71
N TYR A 212 -0.19 35.38 57.43
CA TYR A 212 -1.29 35.50 58.40
C TYR A 212 -1.11 34.54 59.58
N ASP A 213 -0.69 33.30 59.35
CA ASP A 213 -0.37 32.33 60.41
C ASP A 213 0.74 32.85 61.34
N GLU A 214 1.79 33.44 60.78
CA GLU A 214 2.86 34.08 61.55
C GLU A 214 2.33 35.25 62.39
N ARG A 215 1.45 36.10 61.82
CA ARG A 215 0.80 37.21 62.58
C ARG A 215 -0.13 36.70 63.68
N ILE A 216 -0.90 35.64 63.43
CA ILE A 216 -1.77 35.02 64.44
C ILE A 216 -0.92 34.43 65.56
N SER A 217 0.16 33.72 65.22
CA SER A 217 1.11 33.17 66.19
C SER A 217 1.72 34.27 67.06
N LEU A 218 2.13 35.39 66.47
CA LEU A 218 2.64 36.55 67.21
C LEU A 218 1.59 37.13 68.16
N ARG A 219 0.35 37.34 67.70
CA ARG A 219 -0.75 37.83 68.56
C ARG A 219 -1.08 36.87 69.69
N LYS A 220 -1.08 35.55 69.44
CA LYS A 220 -1.24 34.52 70.49
C LYS A 220 -0.16 34.64 71.56
N LYS A 221 1.10 34.83 71.16
CA LYS A 221 2.23 35.07 72.10
C LYS A 221 2.06 36.37 72.89
N GLN A 222 1.68 37.46 72.23
CA GLN A 222 1.41 38.75 72.89
C GLN A 222 0.25 38.66 73.90
N PHE A 223 -0.84 37.99 73.53
CA PHE A 223 -1.99 37.78 74.42
C PHE A 223 -1.63 36.89 75.61
N HIS A 224 -0.82 35.85 75.39
CA HIS A 224 -0.31 35.01 76.48
C HIS A 224 0.53 35.83 77.47
N LEU A 225 1.44 36.68 76.97
CA LEU A 225 2.21 37.59 77.81
C LEU A 225 1.31 38.53 78.62
N PHE A 226 0.28 39.09 77.99
CA PHE A 226 -0.70 39.94 78.67
C PHE A 226 -1.46 39.18 79.77
N LEU A 227 -1.89 37.93 79.52
CA LEU A 227 -2.54 37.09 80.52
C LEU A 227 -1.63 36.78 81.71
N VAL A 228 -0.33 36.56 81.48
CA VAL A 228 0.66 36.36 82.55
C VAL A 228 0.79 37.63 83.40
N ALA A 229 0.97 38.80 82.76
CA ALA A 229 1.05 40.07 83.47
C ALA A 229 -0.23 40.39 84.27
N LEU A 230 -1.41 40.07 83.74
CA LEU A 230 -2.68 40.25 84.44
C LEU A 230 -2.79 39.33 85.65
N ARG A 231 -2.35 38.07 85.53
CA ARG A 231 -2.27 37.13 86.67
C ARG A 231 -1.28 37.62 87.73
N ASP A 232 -0.15 38.19 87.32
CA ASP A 232 0.84 38.73 88.25
C ASP A 232 0.30 39.97 88.98
N LEU A 233 -0.43 40.85 88.28
CA LEU A 233 -1.16 41.96 88.90
C LEU A 233 -2.28 41.48 89.84
N GLN A 234 -3.06 40.46 89.46
CA GLN A 234 -4.07 39.86 90.34
C GLN A 234 -3.43 39.32 91.62
N LYS A 235 -2.29 38.62 91.53
CA LYS A 235 -1.54 38.17 92.71
C LYS A 235 -1.05 39.32 93.58
N LEU A 236 -0.63 40.44 92.97
CA LEU A 236 -0.17 41.62 93.70
C LEU A 236 -1.34 42.29 94.45
N VAL A 237 -2.51 42.39 93.80
CA VAL A 237 -3.74 42.88 94.45
C VAL A 237 -4.23 41.93 95.54
N GLU A 238 -4.17 40.60 95.33
CA GLU A 238 -4.50 39.60 96.36
C GLU A 238 -3.49 39.60 97.53
N GLN A 239 -2.28 40.13 97.33
CA GLN A 239 -1.26 40.27 98.37
C GLN A 239 -1.38 41.58 99.16
N ASP A 240 -2.13 42.58 98.66
CA ASP A 240 -2.31 43.91 99.28
C ASP A 240 -3.54 44.01 100.22
N ASP A 241 -4.28 42.93 100.48
CA ASP A 241 -5.16 42.82 101.65
C ASP A 241 -4.45 41.99 102.74
N PRO A 242 -4.10 42.59 103.90
CA PRO A 242 -5.11 42.92 104.90
C PRO A 242 -4.85 44.21 105.72
N ILE A 243 -5.89 45.03 105.93
CA ILE A 243 -6.04 45.80 107.19
C ILE A 243 -7.35 45.38 107.85
N VAL A 244 -7.19 44.70 108.97
CA VAL A 244 -8.23 44.46 109.97
C VAL A 244 -8.67 45.81 110.52
N ASP A 245 -9.96 46.14 110.46
CA ASP A 245 -10.57 47.09 111.39
C ASP A 245 -11.62 46.37 112.24
N LEU A 246 -11.21 46.07 113.46
CA LEU A 246 -12.04 45.61 114.58
C LEU A 246 -12.58 46.86 115.26
N ASP A 247 -13.84 47.24 115.01
CA ASP A 247 -14.78 47.70 116.04
C ASP A 247 -16.06 48.29 115.41
N SER A 248 -17.18 47.57 115.57
CA SER A 248 -18.52 48.12 115.85
C SER A 248 -19.52 46.99 116.04
N GLN A 249 -19.37 46.26 117.15
CA GLN A 249 -20.53 45.61 117.78
C GLN A 249 -21.29 46.69 118.56
N LYS A 250 -22.62 46.69 118.35
CA LYS A 250 -23.70 47.01 119.31
C LYS A 250 -24.58 48.19 118.89
N ASN A 251 -25.73 47.86 118.29
CA ASN A 251 -27.08 48.23 118.76
C ASN A 251 -28.10 47.57 117.80
N ALA A 252 -28.74 46.50 118.26
CA ALA A 252 -30.14 46.49 118.72
C ALA A 252 -31.11 46.42 117.52
N SER A 253 -31.58 45.24 117.12
CA SER A 253 -32.80 44.56 117.62
C SER A 253 -34.07 45.37 117.41
N VAL A 254 -35.14 44.67 116.99
CA VAL A 254 -36.56 45.10 116.83
C VAL A 254 -36.90 45.34 115.35
N ASP A 255 -37.37 44.29 114.66
CA ASP A 255 -38.79 44.00 114.32
C ASP A 255 -39.04 44.44 112.86
N GLU A 256 -39.92 43.89 112.03
CA GLU A 256 -40.99 42.91 112.14
C GLU A 256 -41.31 42.47 110.71
N ALA A 257 -42.07 41.38 110.59
CA ALA A 257 -42.63 40.87 109.35
C ALA A 257 -43.49 41.91 108.56
N MET A 258 -43.41 41.84 107.23
CA MET A 258 -44.50 42.07 106.26
C MET A 258 -43.90 41.85 104.88
N ASP A 259 -44.13 40.70 104.23
CA ASP A 259 -45.28 40.45 103.36
C ASP A 259 -45.51 41.56 102.32
N THR A 260 -45.23 41.27 101.05
CA THR A 260 -46.27 41.13 100.01
C THR A 260 -45.64 40.89 98.64
N SER A 261 -46.21 39.87 97.98
CA SER A 261 -46.44 39.63 96.54
C SER A 261 -45.51 40.22 95.48
#